data_AF-A0A7X7S043-F1
#
_entry.id   AF-A0A7X7S043-F1
#
_cell.length_a   1.000
_cell.length_b   1.000
_cell.length_c   1.000
_cell.angle_alpha   90.00
_cell.angle_beta   90.00
_cell.angle_gamma   90.00
#
_symmetry.space_group_name_H-M   'P 1'
#
loop_
_entity.id
_entity.type
_entity.pdbx_description
1 polymer ?
#
loop_
_entity_poly.entity_id
_entity_poly.type
_entity_poly.pdbx_seq_one_letter_code
_entity_poly.pdbx_strand_id
1 'polypeptide(L)'
;MSAEEDKPNINRIHAILYVIPVPFLAIAVVGISSTYDFYVVLRYVVFFVCLAVLLIGWIPKDMRSKEPAGIIIANVLIAVTFNPFVPLYLFRGAWVVIDLVAFIYFIFRFYIKRKDAYSENNLKGYLPAGMYAIMCIIFILFALNNV
;
A
#
# COMPACT_ATOMS: atom_id res chain seq x y z
N MET A 1 0.80 26.80 29.12
CA MET A 1 1.27 25.52 28.53
C MET A 1 0.35 25.25 27.36
N SER A 2 0.64 25.87 26.22
CA SER A 2 -0.15 25.73 25.00
C SER A 2 0.09 24.33 24.45
N ALA A 3 -0.97 23.54 24.31
CA ALA A 3 -0.90 22.28 23.58
C ALA A 3 -0.51 22.62 22.13
N GLU A 4 0.75 22.42 21.81
CA GLU A 4 1.22 22.38 20.43
C GLU A 4 0.52 21.17 19.80
N GLU A 5 -0.57 21.45 19.09
CA GLU A 5 -1.40 20.47 18.40
C GLU A 5 -0.49 19.65 17.47
N ASP A 6 -0.28 18.38 17.80
CA ASP A 6 0.53 17.43 17.03
C ASP A 6 -0.13 17.24 15.66
N LYS A 7 0.24 18.10 14.71
CA LYS A 7 -0.29 18.05 13.35
C LYS A 7 0.04 16.67 12.79
N PRO A 8 -0.98 15.92 12.30
CA PRO A 8 -0.78 14.57 11.81
C PRO A 8 0.31 14.58 10.75
N ASN A 9 1.40 13.83 11.01
CA ASN A 9 2.50 13.73 10.06
C ASN A 9 1.98 13.04 8.79
N ILE A 10 1.76 13.82 7.74
CA ILE A 10 1.21 13.37 6.46
C ILE A 10 2.06 12.26 5.85
N ASN A 11 3.38 12.30 6.03
CA ASN A 11 4.29 11.27 5.52
C ASN A 11 4.07 9.91 6.20
N ARG A 12 3.77 9.90 7.51
CA ARG A 12 3.38 8.68 8.23
C ARG A 12 2.05 8.12 7.71
N ILE A 13 1.05 8.97 7.50
CA ILE A 13 -0.24 8.56 6.93
C ILE A 13 -0.03 7.96 5.54
N HIS A 14 0.78 8.62 4.70
CA HIS A 14 1.12 8.16 3.36
C HIS A 14 1.79 6.78 3.40
N ALA A 15 2.74 6.56 4.31
CA ALA A 15 3.37 5.26 4.49
C ALA A 15 2.33 4.19 4.90
N ILE A 16 1.48 4.46 5.89
CA ILE A 16 0.46 3.52 6.36
C ILE A 16 -0.47 3.09 5.22
N LEU A 17 -0.89 4.01 4.35
CA LEU A 17 -1.74 3.69 3.21
C LEU A 17 -1.13 2.62 2.30
N TYR A 18 0.17 2.70 2.01
CA TYR A 18 0.83 1.70 1.16
C TYR A 18 0.91 0.30 1.80
N VAL A 19 0.75 0.17 3.13
CA VAL A 19 0.79 -1.14 3.80
C VAL A 19 -0.54 -1.89 3.73
N ILE A 20 -1.66 -1.17 3.58
CA ILE A 20 -3.02 -1.73 3.66
C ILE A 20 -3.27 -2.81 2.60
N PRO A 21 -2.88 -2.65 1.32
CA PRO A 21 -3.16 -3.66 0.29
C PRO A 21 -2.28 -4.90 0.39
N VAL A 22 -1.14 -4.83 1.08
CA VAL A 22 -0.11 -5.87 1.11
C VAL A 22 -0.65 -7.25 1.54
N PRO A 23 -1.38 -7.41 2.67
CA PRO A 23 -1.90 -8.72 3.06
C PRO A 23 -2.92 -9.28 2.07
N PHE A 24 -3.77 -8.44 1.49
CA PHE A 24 -4.77 -8.87 0.50
C PHE A 24 -4.09 -9.34 -0.79
N LEU A 25 -3.11 -8.59 -1.28
CA LEU A 25 -2.34 -8.98 -2.45
C LEU A 25 -1.52 -10.25 -2.21
N ALA A 26 -0.96 -10.44 -1.00
CA ALA A 26 -0.27 -11.68 -0.64
C ALA A 26 -1.20 -12.90 -0.72
N ILE A 27 -2.41 -12.81 -0.14
CA ILE A 27 -3.42 -13.87 -0.22
C ILE A 27 -3.81 -14.17 -1.68
N ALA A 28 -3.95 -13.11 -2.50
CA ALA A 28 -4.28 -13.24 -3.91
C ALA A 28 -3.19 -13.95 -4.72
N VAL A 29 -1.92 -13.61 -4.46
CA VAL A 29 -0.74 -14.20 -5.14
C VAL A 29 -0.52 -15.66 -4.76
N VAL A 30 -0.63 -16.00 -3.47
CA VAL A 30 -0.48 -17.39 -3.00
C VAL A 30 -1.68 -18.25 -3.43
N GLY A 31 -2.79 -17.63 -3.83
CA GLY A 31 -3.97 -18.35 -4.30
C GLY A 31 -4.76 -19.03 -3.19
N ILE A 32 -4.55 -18.61 -1.92
CA ILE A 32 -5.23 -19.17 -0.74
C ILE A 32 -6.74 -18.96 -0.83
N SER A 33 -7.18 -17.87 -1.46
CA SER A 33 -8.60 -17.58 -1.68
C SER A 33 -8.96 -17.72 -3.16
N SER A 34 -9.94 -18.58 -3.45
CA SER A 34 -10.54 -18.73 -4.78
C SER A 34 -11.93 -18.08 -4.88
N THR A 35 -12.46 -17.56 -3.77
CA THR A 35 -13.81 -17.00 -3.71
C THR A 35 -13.87 -15.68 -4.48
N TYR A 36 -14.87 -15.53 -5.33
CA TYR A 36 -15.09 -14.31 -6.12
C TYR A 36 -15.16 -13.04 -5.25
N ASP A 37 -15.86 -13.11 -4.11
CA ASP A 37 -16.04 -11.98 -3.19
C ASP A 37 -14.73 -11.43 -2.64
N PHE A 38 -13.73 -12.29 -2.40
CA PHE A 38 -12.41 -11.86 -1.97
C PHE A 38 -11.74 -10.96 -3.02
N TYR A 39 -11.83 -11.32 -4.30
CA TYR A 39 -11.25 -10.53 -5.39
C TYR A 39 -12.00 -9.21 -5.61
N VAL A 40 -13.30 -9.17 -5.32
CA VAL A 40 -14.07 -7.93 -5.31
C VAL A 40 -13.55 -7.00 -4.21
N VAL A 41 -13.39 -7.50 -2.98
CA VAL A 41 -12.85 -6.73 -1.86
C VAL A 41 -11.42 -6.26 -2.14
N LEU A 42 -10.55 -7.13 -2.67
CA LEU A 42 -9.19 -6.80 -3.07
C LEU A 42 -9.15 -5.59 -4.02
N ARG A 43 -10.01 -5.59 -5.05
CA ARG A 43 -10.13 -4.48 -6.01
C ARG A 43 -10.50 -3.18 -5.32
N TYR A 44 -11.51 -3.20 -4.46
CA TYR A 44 -11.90 -2.02 -3.68
C TYR A 44 -10.76 -1.49 -2.81
N VAL A 45 -10.07 -2.37 -2.09
CA VAL A 45 -8.94 -1.99 -1.21
C VAL A 45 -7.83 -1.32 -2.02
N VAL A 46 -7.36 -1.97 -3.09
CA VAL A 46 -6.27 -1.43 -3.92
C VAL A 46 -6.70 -0.11 -4.58
N PHE A 47 -7.91 -0.06 -5.14
CA PHE A 47 -8.45 1.12 -5.79
C PHE A 47 -8.51 2.33 -4.86
N PHE A 48 -9.14 2.18 -3.68
CA PHE A 48 -9.32 3.29 -2.76
C PHE A 48 -8.02 3.73 -2.10
N VAL A 49 -7.07 2.81 -1.87
CA VAL A 49 -5.75 3.19 -1.38
C VAL A 49 -5.01 4.03 -2.43
N CYS A 50 -4.98 3.63 -3.70
CA CYS A 50 -4.38 4.44 -4.76
C CYS A 50 -5.06 5.81 -4.87
N LEU A 51 -6.38 5.87 -4.78
CA LEU A 51 -7.14 7.13 -4.79
C LEU A 51 -6.77 8.01 -3.60
N ALA A 52 -6.71 7.46 -2.38
CA ALA A 52 -6.31 8.20 -1.18
C ALA A 52 -4.89 8.76 -1.27
N VAL A 53 -3.94 7.96 -1.79
CA VAL A 53 -2.56 8.39 -2.03
C VAL A 53 -2.49 9.55 -3.01
N LEU A 54 -3.26 9.49 -4.10
CA LEU A 54 -3.36 10.57 -5.10
C LEU A 54 -3.95 11.84 -4.51
N LEU A 55 -5.03 11.73 -3.73
CA LEU A 55 -5.68 12.87 -3.06
C LEU A 55 -4.76 13.56 -2.06
N ILE A 56 -4.02 12.80 -1.24
CA ILE A 56 -3.00 13.35 -0.34
C ILE A 56 -1.88 14.04 -1.14
N GLY A 57 -1.49 13.45 -2.28
CA GLY A 57 -0.55 14.07 -3.20
C GLY A 57 -1.04 15.41 -3.76
N TRP A 58 -2.35 15.68 -3.80
CA TRP A 58 -2.94 16.91 -4.33
C TRP A 58 -3.12 18.02 -3.28
N ILE A 59 -2.84 17.77 -2.00
CA ILE A 59 -2.88 18.78 -0.94
C ILE A 59 -1.87 19.92 -1.27
N PRO A 60 -2.21 21.20 -1.03
CA PRO A 60 -1.39 22.38 -1.36
C PRO A 60 0.08 22.29 -0.93
N LYS A 61 0.93 23.02 -1.67
CA LYS A 61 2.41 22.92 -1.71
C LYS A 61 3.12 23.05 -0.35
N ASP A 62 2.47 23.63 0.63
CA ASP A 62 3.00 24.04 1.93
C ASP A 62 3.16 22.85 2.90
N MET A 63 2.57 21.68 2.59
CA MET A 63 2.62 20.46 3.42
C MET A 63 3.06 19.20 2.65
N ARG A 64 3.72 19.34 1.49
CA ARG A 64 3.85 18.26 0.50
C ARG A 64 5.11 17.40 0.67
N SER A 65 4.95 16.07 0.64
CA SER A 65 5.96 15.22 -0.01
C SER A 65 5.74 15.31 -1.52
N LYS A 66 6.69 15.88 -2.28
CA LYS A 66 6.58 15.89 -3.75
C LYS A 66 6.71 14.47 -4.26
N GLU A 67 5.58 13.81 -4.54
CA GLU A 67 5.63 12.55 -5.28
C GLU A 67 6.12 12.79 -6.71
N PRO A 68 7.09 12.01 -7.22
CA PRO A 68 7.51 12.09 -8.60
C PRO A 68 6.33 11.81 -9.54
N ALA A 69 6.31 12.46 -10.71
CA ALA A 69 5.26 12.24 -11.71
C ALA A 69 5.09 10.75 -12.08
N GLY A 70 6.19 9.99 -12.13
CA GLY A 70 6.14 8.53 -12.38
C GLY A 70 5.37 7.75 -11.31
N ILE A 71 5.40 8.18 -10.04
CA ILE A 71 4.65 7.53 -8.95
C ILE A 71 3.16 7.86 -9.04
N ILE A 72 2.83 9.09 -9.45
CA ILE A 72 1.44 9.49 -9.71
C ILE A 72 0.88 8.63 -10.85
N ILE A 73 1.61 8.52 -11.95
CA ILE A 73 1.22 7.69 -13.10
C ILE A 73 1.04 6.22 -12.69
N ALA A 74 1.97 5.66 -11.91
CA ALA A 74 1.87 4.29 -11.42
C ALA A 74 0.60 4.06 -10.58
N ASN A 75 0.28 4.96 -9.64
CA ASN A 75 -0.95 4.86 -8.84
C ASN A 75 -2.21 4.98 -9.70
N VAL A 76 -2.22 5.84 -10.73
CA VAL A 76 -3.34 5.94 -11.66
C VAL A 76 -3.53 4.65 -12.44
N LEU A 77 -2.45 4.07 -12.98
CA LEU A 77 -2.52 2.80 -13.72
C LEU A 77 -3.01 1.64 -12.84
N ILE A 78 -2.52 1.55 -11.60
CA ILE A 78 -2.97 0.54 -10.65
C ILE A 78 -4.44 0.76 -10.29
N ALA A 79 -4.86 2.00 -9.99
CA ALA A 79 -6.27 2.31 -9.71
C ALA A 79 -7.18 1.92 -10.89
N VAL A 80 -6.79 2.26 -12.12
CA VAL A 80 -7.57 1.88 -13.32
C VAL A 80 -7.64 0.36 -13.47
N THR A 81 -6.52 -0.34 -13.23
CA THR A 81 -6.46 -1.81 -13.35
C THR A 81 -7.32 -2.52 -12.30
N PHE A 82 -7.30 -2.03 -11.05
CA PHE A 82 -8.08 -2.59 -9.93
C PHE A 82 -9.46 -1.94 -9.78
N ASN A 83 -9.97 -1.24 -10.81
CA ASN A 83 -11.24 -0.56 -10.75
C ASN A 83 -12.40 -1.57 -10.50
N PRO A 84 -13.14 -1.45 -9.38
CA PRO A 84 -14.23 -2.38 -9.08
C PRO A 84 -15.48 -2.14 -9.94
N PHE A 85 -15.65 -0.93 -10.49
CA PHE A 85 -16.83 -0.54 -11.28
C PHE A 85 -16.72 -0.96 -12.75
N VAL A 86 -15.50 -1.05 -13.28
CA VAL A 86 -15.22 -1.46 -14.66
C VAL A 86 -14.34 -2.72 -14.60
N PRO A 87 -14.95 -3.92 -14.50
CA PRO A 87 -14.19 -5.14 -14.37
C PRO A 87 -13.39 -5.43 -15.65
N LEU A 88 -12.07 -5.53 -15.50
CA LEU A 88 -11.19 -6.04 -16.54
C LEU A 88 -11.30 -7.57 -16.60
N TYR A 89 -11.80 -8.07 -17.74
CA TYR A 89 -11.87 -9.51 -18.01
C TYR A 89 -10.52 -9.99 -18.52
N LEU A 90 -9.69 -10.51 -17.61
CA LEU A 90 -8.41 -11.14 -17.90
C LEU A 90 -8.44 -12.59 -17.40
N PHE A 91 -7.64 -13.45 -18.03
CA PHE A 91 -7.47 -14.82 -17.56
C PHE A 91 -6.74 -14.85 -16.21
N ARG A 92 -6.95 -15.91 -15.44
CA ARG A 92 -6.46 -16.03 -14.05
C ARG A 92 -4.95 -15.82 -13.93
N GLY A 93 -4.17 -16.35 -14.86
CA GLY A 93 -2.71 -16.20 -14.87
C GLY A 93 -2.24 -14.74 -15.00
N ALA A 94 -2.92 -13.93 -15.82
CA ALA A 94 -2.60 -12.50 -15.94
C ALA A 94 -2.90 -11.76 -14.63
N TRP A 95 -4.00 -12.08 -13.95
CA TRP A 95 -4.33 -11.49 -12.66
C TRP A 95 -3.28 -11.81 -11.58
N VAL A 96 -2.76 -13.04 -11.53
CA VAL A 96 -1.68 -13.39 -10.57
C VAL A 96 -0.44 -12.52 -10.79
N VAL A 97 -0.05 -12.28 -12.05
CA VAL A 97 1.09 -11.41 -12.38
C VAL A 97 0.82 -9.96 -11.97
N ILE A 98 -0.39 -9.46 -12.24
CA ILE A 98 -0.79 -8.09 -11.86
C ILE A 98 -0.79 -7.93 -10.33
N ASP A 99 -1.36 -8.90 -9.60
CA ASP A 99 -1.41 -8.90 -8.14
C ASP A 99 0.01 -8.93 -7.54
N LEU A 100 0.92 -9.71 -8.14
CA LEU A 100 2.33 -9.77 -7.71
C LEU A 100 3.07 -8.45 -7.97
N VAL A 101 2.89 -7.83 -9.15
CA VAL A 101 3.50 -6.53 -9.46
C VAL A 101 2.98 -5.46 -8.51
N ALA A 102 1.67 -5.43 -8.25
CA ALA A 102 1.07 -4.52 -7.28
C ALA A 102 1.61 -4.78 -5.87
N PHE A 103 1.74 -6.04 -5.44
CA PHE A 103 2.29 -6.42 -4.14
C PHE A 103 3.70 -5.86 -3.94
N ILE A 104 4.59 -6.09 -4.91
CA ILE A 104 5.98 -5.58 -4.89
C ILE A 104 5.98 -4.05 -4.85
N TYR A 105 5.13 -3.41 -5.67
CA TYR A 105 4.99 -1.96 -5.70
C TYR A 105 4.62 -1.40 -4.32
N PHE A 106 3.54 -1.90 -3.69
CA PHE A 106 3.06 -1.41 -2.40
C PHE A 106 4.10 -1.60 -1.29
N ILE A 107 4.78 -2.75 -1.25
CA ILE A 107 5.88 -3.00 -0.31
C ILE A 107 7.01 -1.99 -0.51
N PHE A 108 7.47 -1.81 -1.75
CA PHE A 108 8.59 -0.91 -2.04
C PHE A 108 8.25 0.55 -1.69
N ARG A 109 7.02 0.99 -2.00
CA ARG A 109 6.54 2.33 -1.66
C ARG A 109 6.42 2.54 -0.16
N PHE A 110 5.93 1.54 0.58
CA PHE A 110 5.91 1.58 2.04
C PHE A 110 7.31 1.81 2.61
N TYR A 111 8.32 1.06 2.16
CA TYR A 111 9.70 1.21 2.66
C TYR A 111 10.28 2.60 2.38
N ILE A 112 10.09 3.13 1.17
CA ILE A 112 10.56 4.48 0.82
C ILE A 112 9.89 5.53 1.70
N LYS A 113 8.55 5.54 1.77
CA LYS A 113 7.83 6.56 2.54
C LYS A 113 8.07 6.47 4.03
N ARG A 114 8.28 5.27 4.55
CA ARG A 114 8.72 5.09 5.94
C ARG A 114 10.09 5.70 6.18
N LYS A 115 11.06 5.49 5.27
CA LYS A 115 12.40 6.08 5.37
C LYS A 115 12.32 7.62 5.38
N ASP A 116 11.50 8.19 4.51
CA ASP A 116 11.28 9.64 4.44
C ASP A 116 10.64 10.16 5.74
N ALA A 117 9.58 9.50 6.21
CA ALA A 117 8.92 9.83 7.48
C ALA A 117 9.86 9.68 8.69
N TYR A 118 10.78 8.72 8.65
CA TYR A 118 11.78 8.51 9.70
C TYR A 118 12.87 9.58 9.67
N SER A 119 13.34 9.98 8.50
CA SER A 119 14.29 11.09 8.34
C SER A 119 13.74 12.39 8.93
N GLU A 120 12.43 12.62 8.77
CA GLU A 120 11.72 13.76 9.35
C GLU A 120 11.52 13.64 10.87
N ASN A 121 11.30 12.41 11.38
CA ASN A 121 11.01 12.13 12.79
C ASN A 121 12.22 11.79 13.67
N ASN A 122 13.47 11.90 13.20
CA ASN A 122 14.68 11.77 14.03
C ASN A 122 14.83 12.86 15.13
N LEU A 123 13.74 13.56 15.46
CA LEU A 123 13.57 14.33 16.69
C LEU A 123 12.69 13.67 17.77
N LYS A 124 11.96 12.55 17.56
CA LYS A 124 11.28 11.77 18.64
C LYS A 124 10.57 10.49 18.16
N GLY A 125 10.95 9.35 18.77
CA GLY A 125 10.05 8.22 19.05
C GLY A 125 9.92 7.12 17.96
N TYR A 126 10.52 5.96 18.22
CA TYR A 126 10.69 4.84 17.29
C TYR A 126 9.57 3.78 17.39
N LEU A 127 9.19 3.22 16.24
CA LEU A 127 8.75 1.83 16.10
C LEU A 127 9.61 1.16 15.02
N PRO A 128 10.35 0.06 15.31
CA PRO A 128 11.40 -0.45 14.41
C PRO A 128 10.84 -1.20 13.19
N ALA A 129 11.51 -1.02 12.05
CA ALA A 129 11.19 -1.72 10.79
C ALA A 129 11.20 -3.25 10.92
N GLY A 130 11.93 -3.77 11.91
CA GLY A 130 11.99 -5.19 12.24
C GLY A 130 10.63 -5.82 12.53
N MET A 131 9.70 -5.11 13.19
CA MET A 131 8.42 -5.71 13.57
C MET A 131 7.56 -6.09 12.36
N TYR A 132 7.61 -5.29 11.29
CA TYR A 132 6.82 -5.53 10.07
C TYR A 132 7.48 -6.52 9.12
N ALA A 133 8.82 -6.54 9.07
CA ALA A 133 9.56 -7.61 8.40
C ALA A 133 9.27 -8.95 9.08
N ILE A 134 9.22 -8.98 10.41
CA ILE A 134 8.80 -10.15 11.18
C ILE A 134 7.34 -10.52 10.88
N MET A 135 6.41 -9.56 10.80
CA MET A 135 5.02 -9.86 10.39
C MET A 135 4.92 -10.40 8.96
N CYS A 136 5.69 -9.87 8.01
CA CYS A 136 5.73 -10.38 6.64
C CYS A 136 6.35 -11.79 6.59
N ILE A 137 7.43 -12.04 7.33
CA ILE A 137 8.07 -13.36 7.43
C ILE A 137 7.14 -14.36 8.11
N ILE A 138 6.49 -14.00 9.22
CA ILE A 138 5.50 -14.85 9.90
C ILE A 138 4.34 -15.16 8.97
N PHE A 139 3.85 -14.18 8.20
CA PHE A 139 2.77 -14.38 7.25
C PHE A 139 3.18 -15.29 6.08
N ILE A 140 4.39 -15.11 5.54
CA ILE A 140 4.96 -15.97 4.50
C ILE A 140 5.16 -17.41 5.02
N LEU A 141 5.70 -17.57 6.23
CA LEU A 141 5.89 -18.88 6.86
C LEU A 141 4.55 -19.56 7.20
N PHE A 142 3.54 -18.81 7.63
CA PHE A 142 2.19 -19.33 7.86
C PHE A 142 1.52 -19.74 6.55
N ALA A 143 1.70 -18.98 5.47
CA ALA A 143 1.18 -19.31 4.15
C ALA A 143 1.85 -20.56 3.55
N LEU A 144 3.15 -20.76 3.79
CA LEU A 144 3.90 -21.93 3.31
C LEU A 144 3.60 -23.22 4.11
N ASN A 145 3.18 -23.12 5.36
CA ASN A 145 2.87 -24.28 6.21
C ASN A 145 1.42 -24.80 6.08
N ASN A 146 0.55 -24.10 5.36
CA ASN A 146 -0.86 -24.49 5.16
C ASN A 146 -1.16 -24.95 3.71
N VAL A 147 -0.11 -25.23 2.92
CA VAL A 147 -0.16 -25.90 1.60
C VAL A 147 0.41 -27.30 1.76
#